data_AF-A0A4D7H6A1-F1
#
_entry.id   AF-A0A4D7H6A1-F1
#
_cell.length_a   1.000
_cell.length_b   1.000
_cell.length_c   1.000
_cell.angle_alpha   90.00
_cell.angle_beta   90.00
_cell.angle_gamma   90.00
#
_symmetry.space_group_name_H-M   'P 1'
#
loop_
_entity.id
_entity.type
_entity.pdbx_description
1 polymer ?
#
loop_
_entity_poly.entity_id
_entity_poly.type
_entity_poly.pdbx_seq_one_letter_code
_entity_poly.pdbx_strand_id
1 'polypeptide(L)' 'MPQNRDCDYCGADIEPGTGTMFVRTDGTVIHYCSSKCEKNADLGRESRDLEWTEAGGGAE' A
#
# COMPACT_ATOMS: atom_id res chain seq x y z
N MET A 1 7.06 -20.97 4.95
CA MET A 1 7.11 -20.47 3.56
C MET A 1 6.76 -18.98 3.62
N PRO A 2 7.53 -18.10 2.96
CA PRO A 2 7.21 -16.68 2.93
C PRO A 2 5.84 -16.48 2.27
N GLN A 3 5.06 -15.53 2.80
CA GLN A 3 3.76 -15.16 2.25
C GLN A 3 3.99 -13.98 1.29
N ASN A 4 3.56 -14.12 0.05
CA ASN A 4 3.47 -12.98 -0.87
C ASN A 4 2.18 -12.23 -0.59
N ARG A 5 2.26 -10.90 -0.59
CA ARG A 5 1.15 -10.00 -0.32
C ARG A 5 1.30 -8.78 -1.21
N ASP A 6 0.18 -8.25 -1.66
CA ASP A 6 0.15 -7.00 -2.42
C ASP A 6 0.00 -5.82 -1.45
N CYS A 7 0.49 -4.67 -1.88
CA CYS A 7 0.28 -3.41 -1.19
C CYS A 7 -1.16 -2.95 -1.38
N ASP A 8 -1.89 -2.77 -0.27
CA ASP A 8 -3.28 -2.31 -0.26
C ASP A 8 -3.43 -0.86 -0.78
N TYR A 9 -2.31 -0.14 -0.97
CA TYR A 9 -2.30 1.22 -1.51
C TYR A 9 -1.96 1.26 -3.00
N CYS A 10 -0.80 0.74 -3.38
CA CYS A 10 -0.31 0.86 -4.75
C CYS A 10 -0.59 -0.32 -5.67
N GLY A 11 -0.85 -1.51 -5.12
CA GLY A 11 -0.95 -2.75 -5.88
C GLY A 11 0.37 -3.50 -6.08
N ALA A 12 1.53 -2.91 -5.76
CA ALA A 12 2.83 -3.59 -5.92
C ALA A 12 3.03 -4.74 -4.91
N ASP A 13 3.79 -5.77 -5.30
CA ASP A 13 4.20 -6.86 -4.41
C ASP A 13 4.99 -6.34 -3.19
N ILE A 14 4.67 -6.86 -2.01
CA ILE A 14 5.43 -6.65 -0.78
C ILE A 14 6.42 -7.79 -0.63
N GLU A 15 7.72 -7.47 -0.65
CA GLU A 15 8.78 -8.44 -0.38
C GLU A 15 8.58 -9.04 1.04
N PRO A 16 8.56 -10.38 1.18
CA PRO A 16 8.35 -11.03 2.46
C PRO A 16 9.35 -10.55 3.54
N GLY A 17 8.81 -10.14 4.70
CA GLY A 17 9.63 -9.58 5.79
C GLY A 17 9.91 -8.08 5.66
N THR A 18 9.31 -7.41 4.68
CA THR A 18 9.36 -5.95 4.50
C THR A 18 7.95 -5.34 4.58
N GLY A 19 7.87 -4.02 4.42
CA GLY A 19 6.63 -3.26 4.50
C GLY A 19 6.15 -3.01 5.94
N THR A 20 4.99 -2.35 6.04
CA THR A 20 4.35 -1.97 7.30
C THR A 20 2.89 -2.40 7.29
N MET A 21 2.43 -2.99 8.40
CA MET A 21 1.03 -3.29 8.63
C MET A 21 0.41 -2.17 9.50
N PHE A 22 -0.45 -1.35 8.90
CA PHE A 22 -1.20 -0.31 9.59
C PHE A 22 -2.59 -0.80 9.98
N VAL A 23 -2.91 -0.79 11.28
CA VAL A 23 -4.20 -1.22 11.80
C VAL A 23 -5.00 0.01 12.22
N ARG A 24 -6.16 0.21 11.59
CA ARG A 24 -7.09 1.28 11.93
C ARG A 24 -7.84 0.95 13.22
N THR A 25 -8.43 1.98 13.85
CA THR A 25 -9.19 1.82 15.10
C THR A 25 -10.42 0.92 14.96
N ASP A 26 -10.97 0.78 13.75
CA ASP A 26 -12.08 -0.12 13.43
C ASP A 26 -11.63 -1.59 13.20
N GLY A 27 -10.33 -1.85 13.26
CA GLY A 27 -9.73 -3.17 13.00
C GLY A 27 -9.38 -3.43 11.54
N THR A 28 -9.62 -2.48 10.63
CA THR A 28 -9.20 -2.61 9.22
C THR A 28 -7.67 -2.62 9.14
N VAL A 29 -7.12 -3.61 8.44
CA VAL A 29 -5.67 -3.75 8.24
C VAL A 29 -5.31 -3.27 6.83
N ILE A 30 -4.30 -2.40 6.73
CA ILE A 30 -3.75 -1.91 5.48
C ILE A 30 -2.25 -2.25 5.47
N HIS A 31 -1.80 -2.91 4.40
CA HIS A 31 -0.41 -3.27 4.18
C HIS A 31 0.22 -2.29 3.20
N TYR A 32 1.32 -1.68 3.62
CA TYR A 32 2.11 -0.77 2.80
C TYR A 32 3.43 -1.42 2.43
N CYS A 33 3.82 -1.38 1.15
CA CYS A 33 5.14 -1.83 0.70
C CYS A 33 6.26 -0.89 1.17
N SER A 34 5.96 0.40 1.34
CA SER A 34 6.97 1.43 1.63
C SER A 34 6.41 2.68 2.29
N SER A 35 7.29 3.47 2.91
CA SER A 35 6.95 4.76 3.50
C SER A 35 6.40 5.79 2.49
N LYS A 36 6.59 5.59 1.18
CA LYS A 36 5.96 6.42 0.14
C LYS A 36 4.45 6.25 0.18
N CYS A 37 3.96 5.01 0.28
CA CYS A 37 2.53 4.71 0.34
C CYS A 37 1.91 5.21 1.64
N GLU A 38 2.57 4.96 2.78
CA GLU A 38 2.14 5.46 4.10
C GLU A 38 1.95 6.98 4.08
N LYS A 39 2.97 7.72 3.64
CA LYS A 39 2.92 9.19 3.61
C LYS A 39 1.86 9.74 2.65
N ASN A 40 1.61 9.09 1.50
CA ASN A 40 0.56 9.55 0.59
C ASN A 40 -0.83 9.29 1.19
N ALA A 41 -1.02 8.17 1.89
CA ALA A 41 -2.24 7.90 2.64
C ALA A 41 -2.45 8.91 3.78
N ASP A 42 -1.40 9.25 4.53
CA ASP A 42 -1.45 10.27 5.60
C ASP A 42 -1.76 11.68 5.07
N LEU A 43 -1.35 11.98 3.84
CA LEU A 43 -1.69 13.21 3.13
C LEU A 43 -3.13 13.21 2.57
N GLY A 44 -3.88 12.12 2.73
CA GLY A 44 -5.24 11.97 2.24
C GLY A 44 -5.33 11.80 0.72
N ARG A 45 -4.25 11.39 0.05
CA ARG A 45 -4.28 11.08 -1.39
C ARG A 45 -4.83 9.68 -1.59
N GLU A 46 -5.88 9.55 -2.40
CA GLU A 46 -6.41 8.25 -2.79
C GLU A 46 -5.56 7.66 -3.92
N SER A 47 -5.26 6.36 -3.85
CA SER A 47 -4.44 5.69 -4.87
C SER A 47 -5.02 5.84 -6.27
N ARG A 48 -6.35 5.74 -6.41
CA ARG A 48 -7.07 5.92 -7.68
C ARG A 48 -6.78 7.25 -8.41
N ASP A 49 -6.36 8.28 -7.69
CA ASP A 49 -6.08 9.62 -8.24
C ASP A 49 -4.59 9.80 -8.58
N LEU A 50 -3.76 8.79 -8.30
CA LEU A 50 -2.32 8.81 -8.49
C LEU A 50 -1.91 7.91 -9.65
N GLU A 51 -1.50 8.51 -10.76
CA GLU A 51 -1.12 7.82 -12.02
C GLU A 51 -0.01 6.77 -11.88
N TRP A 52 0.76 6.80 -10.79
CA TRP A 52 1.85 5.84 -10.55
C TRP A 52 1.39 4.58 -9.83
N THR A 53 0.17 4.53 -9.31
CA THR A 53 -0.39 3.34 -8.65
C THR A 53 -1.18 2.50 -9.65
N GLU A 54 -1.35 1.20 -9.36
CA GLU A 54 -2.17 0.31 -10.20
C GLU A 54 -3.61 0.82 -10.35
N ALA A 55 -4.19 1.30 -9.25
CA ALA A 55 -5.54 1.86 -9.26
C ALA A 55 -5.66 3.14 -10.11
N GLY A 56 -4.58 3.92 -10.22
CA GLY A 56 -4.51 5.10 -11.08
C GLY A 56 -4.12 4.80 -12.54
N GLY A 57 -3.97 3.53 -12.91
CA GLY A 57 -3.60 3.09 -14.26
C GLY A 57 -2.10 3.04 -14.52
N GLY A 58 -1.27 3.23 -13.49
CA GLY A 58 0.17 3.06 -13.54
C GLY A 58 0.57 1.60 -13.31
N ALA A 59 1.80 1.25 -13.72
CA ALA A 59 2.47 0.05 -13.25
C ALA A 59 3.57 0.51 -12.29
N GLU A 60 3.51 0.04 -11.05
CA GLU A 60 4.42 0.45 -9.98
C GLU A 60 5.56 -0.54 -9.75
#